data_AF-A0A7Y5S4Z8-F1
#
_entry.id   AF-A0A7Y5S4Z8-F1
#
_cell.length_a   1.000
_cell.length_b   1.000
_cell.length_c   1.000
_cell.angle_alpha   90.00
_cell.angle_beta   90.00
_cell.angle_gamma   90.00
#
_symmetry.space_group_name_H-M   'P 1'
#
loop_
_entity.id
_entity.type
_entity.pdbx_description
1 polymer ?
#
loop_
_entity_poly.entity_id
_entity_poly.type
_entity_poly.pdbx_seq_one_letter_code
_entity_poly.pdbx_strand_id
1 'polypeptide(L)'
;MPRVLNLSSAMVIALAVVSGGAAMAQVVPFTIVLDGAQEVPPNDSPGSGVGTATLDLGNNLFSWNITFSGLVAPEVAAHFHGPAVMCQAAGVQIGLPFGSPKVGSQILTATQVAQVLSGQWYVNIHSSAFPGGEIRGQVMPAALDDPIPGGIATGSIHVKLQPVASGLTAPNWGTTAPGDASRLFVVDQDGKLWAIRLSDGAKRVFLDVSGLLVPLGAFGPGTFDERGFLGVAFHPNYQSNGLLYTYTSQPLSGPADFSTMPIGQNANHQAVITEWHVPDPGDPDSVVDPGSARVLLRIDEPQFNHNAGCLNFGPDGLLYIALGDGGGADDKDGQNFIGQPIIGHGCIGNGADNTNVLGDILRIDPLGNNSTNGQYGIPADNPFVNGPGVDEIYAMGFRNPFRFSFDSATGDLYVGDVGQNDIEEINVVVKGGHYGWNHKEGSFFFVPNGKLAGYVTDRPLSVPGGLIDPIAQYDHDEGISVIGGFVYRGNRIAPLRGRYVFGEFAVQFDNDGRLFHLGDGNQILEFPLVDQAVVGLSILGFGQDGKGELYLMANSTGIPFGNTGVVLRITLRAGDLDGDGCVGQSDLGILLAAFNSTSGGDLDEDGDTDQSDLGILLANFGAGCP
;
A
#
# COMPACT_ATOMS: atom_id res chain seq x y z
N MET A 1 68.01 -15.53 41.39
CA MET A 1 67.89 -15.23 42.85
C MET A 1 68.59 -13.91 43.12
N PRO A 2 68.13 -13.01 44.02
CA PRO A 2 66.82 -12.87 44.70
C PRO A 2 66.09 -11.53 44.31
N ARG A 3 64.74 -11.42 44.35
CA ARG A 3 63.88 -10.81 45.41
C ARG A 3 64.51 -9.56 46.07
N VAL A 4 63.83 -8.40 46.22
CA VAL A 4 62.72 -8.11 47.16
C VAL A 4 61.99 -6.77 46.80
N LEU A 5 60.71 -6.72 47.17
CA LEU A 5 59.68 -5.66 47.21
C LEU A 5 60.10 -4.20 47.53
N ASN A 6 59.33 -3.22 47.03
CA ASN A 6 58.36 -2.47 47.87
C ASN A 6 57.39 -1.57 47.09
N LEU A 7 56.13 -1.64 47.54
CA LEU A 7 55.03 -0.72 47.24
C LEU A 7 55.29 0.66 47.84
N SER A 8 54.91 1.71 47.10
CA SER A 8 54.54 3.00 47.69
C SER A 8 53.41 3.62 46.90
N SER A 9 52.26 3.70 47.55
CA SER A 9 51.02 4.31 47.10
C SER A 9 51.21 5.80 46.79
N ALA A 10 50.80 6.22 45.59
CA ALA A 10 50.59 7.63 45.25
C ALA A 10 49.09 7.85 45.02
N MET A 11 48.51 8.62 45.92
CA MET A 11 47.12 9.05 45.97
C MET A 11 46.87 10.07 44.86
N VAL A 12 46.13 9.70 43.82
CA VAL A 12 45.61 10.64 42.81
C VAL A 12 44.19 11.01 43.22
N ILE A 13 44.01 12.26 43.61
CA ILE A 13 42.71 12.87 43.86
C ILE A 13 42.01 13.02 42.50
N ALA A 14 41.04 12.16 42.23
CA ALA A 14 40.12 12.33 41.11
C ALA A 14 39.10 13.40 41.48
N LEU A 15 39.20 14.56 40.83
CA LEU A 15 38.20 15.62 40.89
C LEU A 15 36.94 15.10 40.17
N ALA A 16 35.91 14.72 40.93
CA ALA A 16 34.61 14.35 40.38
C ALA A 16 33.96 15.60 39.78
N VAL A 17 34.01 15.71 38.45
CA VAL A 17 33.12 16.60 37.71
C VAL A 17 31.75 15.94 37.76
N VAL A 18 30.94 16.31 38.74
CA VAL A 18 29.51 16.03 38.75
C VAL A 18 28.88 16.91 37.68
N SER A 19 28.77 16.38 36.46
CA SER A 19 27.86 16.94 35.46
C SER A 19 26.44 16.62 35.92
N GLY A 20 25.85 17.52 36.70
CA GLY A 20 24.42 17.53 36.95
C GLY A 20 23.72 17.88 35.64
N GLY A 21 23.41 16.85 34.84
CA GLY A 21 22.39 16.98 33.81
C GLY A 21 21.06 17.19 34.52
N ALA A 22 20.44 18.35 34.34
CA ALA A 22 19.04 18.51 34.69
C ALA A 22 18.26 17.42 33.93
N ALA A 23 17.56 16.56 34.65
CA ALA A 23 16.59 15.67 34.03
C ALA A 23 15.57 16.57 33.33
N MET A 24 15.62 16.61 31.99
CA MET A 24 14.57 17.23 31.20
C MET A 24 13.29 16.48 31.56
N ALA A 25 12.32 17.17 32.16
CA ALA A 25 11.00 16.61 32.37
C ALA A 25 10.45 16.21 30.99
N GLN A 26 10.32 14.90 30.76
CA GLN A 26 9.76 14.38 29.51
C GLN A 26 8.24 14.60 29.59
N VAL A 27 7.78 15.75 29.13
CA VAL A 27 6.36 16.08 29.00
C VAL A 27 5.87 15.46 27.69
N VAL A 28 4.91 14.55 27.77
CA VAL A 28 4.31 13.90 26.60
C VAL A 28 3.01 14.61 26.23
N PRO A 29 2.86 15.15 25.01
CA PRO A 29 1.62 15.76 24.54
C PRO A 29 0.61 14.72 24.03
N PHE A 30 -0.67 15.01 24.23
CA PHE A 30 -1.80 14.21 23.77
C PHE A 30 -2.86 15.09 23.11
N THR A 31 -3.60 14.51 22.19
CA THR A 31 -4.78 15.11 21.55
C THR A 31 -6.02 14.27 21.85
N ILE A 32 -7.17 14.93 21.80
CA ILE A 32 -8.48 14.34 22.06
C ILE A 32 -9.47 14.97 21.07
N VAL A 33 -10.05 14.19 20.16
CA VAL A 33 -11.14 14.64 19.30
C VAL A 33 -12.40 13.91 19.72
N LEU A 34 -13.48 14.65 20.01
CA LEU A 34 -14.73 14.09 20.51
C LEU A 34 -15.86 14.24 19.51
N ASP A 35 -16.62 13.18 19.29
CA ASP A 35 -17.87 13.20 18.53
C ASP A 35 -18.78 12.01 18.93
N GLY A 36 -20.02 11.99 18.42
CA GLY A 36 -20.98 10.92 18.69
C GLY A 36 -20.68 9.60 17.97
N ALA A 37 -19.91 9.61 16.88
CA ALA A 37 -19.57 8.39 16.15
C ALA A 37 -18.57 7.52 16.93
N GLN A 38 -17.79 8.13 17.82
CA GLN A 38 -16.86 7.44 18.69
C GLN A 38 -17.50 6.83 19.96
N GLU A 39 -18.78 7.11 20.26
CA GLU A 39 -19.49 6.51 21.39
C GLU A 39 -19.63 4.98 21.23
N VAL A 40 -19.88 4.29 22.35
CA VAL A 40 -20.07 2.82 22.34
C VAL A 40 -21.41 2.48 23.00
N PRO A 41 -22.47 2.21 22.22
CA PRO A 41 -22.55 2.26 20.76
C PRO A 41 -22.52 3.70 20.19
N PRO A 42 -22.15 3.89 18.91
CA PRO A 42 -22.17 5.19 18.24
C PRO A 42 -23.56 5.84 18.24
N ASN A 43 -23.62 7.18 18.14
CA ASN A 43 -24.86 7.94 18.01
C ASN A 43 -24.74 9.11 17.03
N ASP A 44 -25.90 9.67 16.64
CA ASP A 44 -26.01 10.72 15.63
C ASP A 44 -25.92 12.15 16.18
N SER A 45 -25.35 12.35 17.37
CA SER A 45 -25.22 13.70 17.92
C SER A 45 -24.37 14.59 17.00
N PRO A 46 -24.81 15.82 16.71
CA PRO A 46 -23.98 16.83 16.04
C PRO A 46 -22.91 17.43 16.97
N GLY A 47 -22.90 17.05 18.25
CA GLY A 47 -21.91 17.49 19.22
C GLY A 47 -20.50 17.17 18.76
N SER A 48 -19.58 18.07 19.07
CA SER A 48 -18.16 17.87 18.78
C SER A 48 -17.29 18.56 19.81
N GLY A 49 -16.07 18.06 19.98
CA GLY A 49 -15.08 18.67 20.85
C GLY A 49 -13.65 18.37 20.42
N VAL A 50 -12.74 19.19 20.92
CA VAL A 50 -11.30 19.04 20.76
C VAL A 50 -10.62 19.33 22.10
N GLY A 51 -9.55 18.62 22.39
CA GLY A 51 -8.79 18.79 23.61
C GLY A 51 -7.32 18.49 23.41
N THR A 52 -6.53 19.08 24.29
CA THR A 52 -5.10 18.78 24.44
C THR A 52 -4.87 18.31 25.86
N ALA A 53 -3.91 17.42 26.04
CA ALA A 53 -3.41 17.05 27.35
C ALA A 53 -1.88 16.88 27.34
N THR A 54 -1.28 16.90 28.51
CA THR A 54 0.14 16.68 28.71
C THR A 54 0.34 15.76 29.91
N LEU A 55 1.34 14.88 29.84
CA LEU A 55 1.78 14.06 30.96
C LEU A 55 3.24 14.35 31.28
N ASP A 56 3.50 14.97 32.42
CA ASP A 56 4.86 15.14 32.94
C ASP A 56 5.28 13.85 33.66
N LEU A 57 6.19 13.09 33.04
CA LEU A 57 6.68 11.82 33.58
C LEU A 57 7.56 11.97 34.83
N GLY A 58 8.03 13.19 35.14
CA GLY A 58 8.85 13.44 36.33
C GLY A 58 8.04 13.45 37.62
N ASN A 59 6.76 13.81 37.56
CA ASN A 59 5.86 13.92 38.70
C ASN A 59 4.50 13.25 38.49
N ASN A 60 4.32 12.54 37.37
CA ASN A 60 3.08 11.92 36.91
C ASN A 60 1.89 12.89 36.79
N LEU A 61 2.14 14.18 36.57
CA LEU A 61 1.08 15.17 36.46
C LEU A 61 0.46 15.13 35.05
N PHE A 62 -0.76 14.65 34.96
CA PHE A 62 -1.59 14.73 33.76
C PHE A 62 -2.41 16.01 33.79
N SER A 63 -2.26 16.87 32.78
CA SER A 63 -2.96 18.16 32.66
C SER A 63 -3.73 18.22 31.35
N TRP A 64 -4.94 18.79 31.35
CA TRP A 64 -5.80 18.80 30.17
C TRP A 64 -6.53 20.13 29.98
N ASN A 65 -6.90 20.40 28.74
CA ASN A 65 -7.79 21.46 28.32
C ASN A 65 -8.66 20.96 27.16
N ILE A 66 -9.97 20.81 27.42
CA ILE A 66 -10.93 20.24 26.46
C ILE A 66 -12.06 21.23 26.23
N THR A 67 -12.33 21.54 24.96
CA THR A 67 -13.48 22.35 24.54
C THR A 67 -14.45 21.48 23.75
N PHE A 68 -15.74 21.71 23.96
CA PHE A 68 -16.79 21.08 23.18
C PHE A 68 -17.97 22.03 22.98
N SER A 69 -18.81 21.72 22.00
CA SER A 69 -20.04 22.45 21.68
C SER A 69 -21.03 21.55 20.96
N GLY A 70 -22.24 22.06 20.70
CA GLY A 70 -23.21 21.37 19.85
C GLY A 70 -23.97 20.21 20.48
N LEU A 71 -23.88 20.01 21.80
CA LEU A 71 -24.72 19.02 22.49
C LEU A 71 -26.21 19.33 22.27
N VAL A 72 -27.02 18.29 22.05
CA VAL A 72 -28.46 18.43 21.80
C VAL A 72 -29.26 18.70 23.07
N ALA A 73 -28.67 18.48 24.24
CA ALA A 73 -29.27 18.72 25.54
C ALA A 73 -28.23 19.18 26.58
N PRO A 74 -28.65 19.74 27.73
CA PRO A 74 -27.72 20.18 28.77
C PRO A 74 -26.81 19.04 29.26
N GLU A 75 -25.54 19.37 29.48
CA GLU A 75 -24.56 18.47 30.10
C GLU A 75 -25.03 18.03 31.49
N VAL A 76 -24.88 16.73 31.79
CA VAL A 76 -25.22 16.14 33.10
C VAL A 76 -24.03 15.46 33.77
N ALA A 77 -22.99 15.09 33.01
CA ALA A 77 -21.76 14.48 33.52
C ALA A 77 -20.64 14.59 32.47
N ALA A 78 -19.38 14.52 32.92
CA ALA A 78 -18.22 14.35 32.05
C ALA A 78 -17.09 13.65 32.82
N HIS A 79 -16.36 12.75 32.15
CA HIS A 79 -15.34 11.94 32.80
C HIS A 79 -14.19 11.57 31.85
N PHE A 80 -13.01 11.31 32.42
CA PHE A 80 -12.05 10.38 31.83
C PHE A 80 -12.39 8.96 32.26
N HIS A 81 -12.30 8.01 31.34
CA HIS A 81 -12.51 6.58 31.55
C HIS A 81 -11.27 5.78 31.14
N GLY A 82 -11.11 4.58 31.71
CA GLY A 82 -10.05 3.64 31.33
C GLY A 82 -9.92 2.46 32.30
N PRO A 83 -9.09 1.44 31.99
CA PRO A 83 -8.45 1.24 30.69
C PRO A 83 -9.43 0.67 29.65
N ALA A 84 -9.47 1.26 28.46
CA ALA A 84 -10.15 0.76 27.28
C ALA A 84 -9.51 1.33 26.02
N VAL A 85 -9.25 0.47 25.04
CA VAL A 85 -8.90 0.89 23.68
C VAL A 85 -10.14 1.41 22.93
N MET A 86 -9.97 1.83 21.69
CA MET A 86 -11.10 2.17 20.83
C MET A 86 -12.14 1.04 20.81
N CYS A 87 -13.41 1.41 20.60
CA CYS A 87 -14.55 0.47 20.58
C CYS A 87 -14.90 -0.22 21.91
N GLN A 88 -14.18 0.06 23.00
CA GLN A 88 -14.47 -0.50 24.32
C GLN A 88 -14.90 0.59 25.31
N ALA A 89 -15.77 0.22 26.24
CA ALA A 89 -16.17 1.06 27.37
C ALA A 89 -15.40 0.64 28.63
N ALA A 90 -15.13 1.60 29.51
CA ALA A 90 -14.45 1.37 30.79
C ALA A 90 -15.09 2.17 31.93
N GLY A 91 -14.66 1.89 33.16
CA GLY A 91 -15.05 2.65 34.34
C GLY A 91 -14.44 4.06 34.39
N VAL A 92 -15.03 4.91 35.22
CA VAL A 92 -14.57 6.29 35.46
C VAL A 92 -13.22 6.29 36.19
N GLN A 93 -12.28 7.09 35.67
CA GLN A 93 -10.98 7.36 36.29
C GLN A 93 -10.94 8.73 36.95
N ILE A 94 -11.46 9.76 36.27
CA ILE A 94 -11.47 11.15 36.74
C ILE A 94 -12.81 11.80 36.37
N GLY A 95 -13.48 12.43 37.33
CA GLY A 95 -14.65 13.27 37.07
C GLY A 95 -14.26 14.68 36.65
N LEU A 96 -14.98 15.24 35.68
CA LEU A 96 -14.70 16.56 35.12
C LEU A 96 -15.80 17.56 35.52
N PRO A 97 -15.45 18.85 35.70
CA PRO A 97 -16.45 19.88 35.98
C PRO A 97 -17.36 20.11 34.77
N PHE A 98 -18.56 20.63 35.04
CA PHE A 98 -19.48 21.09 33.99
C PHE A 98 -18.95 22.33 33.26
N GLY A 99 -19.38 22.45 32.01
CA GLY A 99 -19.03 23.56 31.14
C GLY A 99 -17.87 23.26 30.20
N SER A 100 -17.66 24.20 29.29
CA SER A 100 -16.64 24.21 28.24
C SER A 100 -15.93 25.57 28.32
N PRO A 101 -14.59 25.63 28.46
CA PRO A 101 -13.65 24.52 28.48
C PRO A 101 -13.63 23.74 29.81
N LYS A 102 -13.18 22.49 29.74
CA LYS A 102 -12.79 21.64 30.87
C LYS A 102 -11.27 21.73 31.04
N VAL A 103 -10.82 22.44 32.07
CA VAL A 103 -9.39 22.62 32.37
C VAL A 103 -9.08 22.01 33.73
N GLY A 104 -8.02 21.21 33.82
CA GLY A 104 -7.64 20.58 35.08
C GLY A 104 -6.31 19.85 35.01
N SER A 105 -5.90 19.30 36.16
CA SER A 105 -4.75 18.40 36.25
C SER A 105 -4.92 17.42 37.41
N GLN A 106 -4.26 16.27 37.32
CA GLN A 106 -4.24 15.25 38.35
C GLN A 106 -2.93 14.47 38.33
N ILE A 107 -2.38 14.19 39.52
CA ILE A 107 -1.25 13.27 39.67
C ILE A 107 -1.76 11.84 39.49
N LEU A 108 -1.19 11.12 38.53
CA LEU A 108 -1.56 9.76 38.21
C LEU A 108 -0.72 8.73 38.96
N THR A 109 -1.31 7.56 39.20
CA THR A 109 -0.56 6.37 39.63
C THR A 109 0.28 5.83 38.47
N ALA A 110 1.31 5.04 38.77
CA ALA A 110 2.15 4.42 37.73
C ALA A 110 1.33 3.57 36.72
N THR A 111 0.30 2.87 37.19
CA THR A 111 -0.60 2.10 36.32
C THR A 111 -1.40 3.00 35.39
N GLN A 112 -1.93 4.12 35.90
CA GLN A 112 -2.68 5.08 35.07
C GLN A 112 -1.79 5.79 34.07
N VAL A 113 -0.54 6.12 34.45
CA VAL A 113 0.49 6.62 33.52
C VAL A 113 0.68 5.66 32.35
N ALA A 114 0.87 4.36 32.63
CA ALA A 114 1.03 3.36 31.57
C ALA A 114 -0.21 3.28 30.67
N GLN A 115 -1.41 3.33 31.25
CA GLN A 115 -2.67 3.29 30.49
C GLN A 115 -2.83 4.51 29.57
N VAL A 116 -2.58 5.73 30.06
CA VAL A 116 -2.65 6.95 29.25
C VAL A 116 -1.62 6.92 28.12
N LEU A 117 -0.37 6.53 28.41
CA LEU A 117 0.67 6.44 27.39
C LEU A 117 0.33 5.45 26.27
N SER A 118 -0.35 4.35 26.60
CA SER A 118 -0.77 3.32 25.65
C SER A 118 -2.12 3.57 24.97
N GLY A 119 -2.67 4.79 25.09
CA GLY A 119 -3.93 5.16 24.44
C GLY A 119 -5.17 4.48 25.03
N GLN A 120 -5.11 3.99 26.27
CA GLN A 120 -6.22 3.24 26.90
C GLN A 120 -7.20 4.13 27.69
N TRP A 121 -7.12 5.46 27.55
CA TRP A 121 -8.02 6.39 28.22
C TRP A 121 -8.85 7.16 27.19
N TYR A 122 -10.10 7.46 27.52
CA TYR A 122 -10.97 8.31 26.70
C TYR A 122 -11.74 9.30 27.56
N VAL A 123 -12.18 10.39 26.94
CA VAL A 123 -13.11 11.35 27.52
C VAL A 123 -14.51 11.04 27.03
N ASN A 124 -15.50 11.11 27.92
CA ASN A 124 -16.91 11.05 27.57
C ASN A 124 -17.65 12.25 28.20
N ILE A 125 -18.54 12.88 27.42
CA ILE A 125 -19.40 13.97 27.85
C ILE A 125 -20.85 13.56 27.66
N HIS A 126 -21.62 13.61 28.75
CA HIS A 126 -23.00 13.13 28.83
C HIS A 126 -23.96 14.31 28.86
N SER A 127 -25.11 14.18 28.20
CA SER A 127 -26.22 15.11 28.32
C SER A 127 -27.48 14.45 28.84
N SER A 128 -28.50 15.24 29.16
CA SER A 128 -29.79 14.69 29.59
C SER A 128 -30.50 13.87 28.49
N ALA A 129 -30.16 14.07 27.22
CA ALA A 129 -30.66 13.26 26.10
C ALA A 129 -29.84 11.97 25.92
N PHE A 130 -28.55 12.01 26.27
CA PHE A 130 -27.61 10.92 26.11
C PHE A 130 -26.91 10.58 27.45
N PRO A 131 -27.62 9.95 28.40
CA PRO A 131 -27.07 9.65 29.72
C PRO A 131 -25.90 8.64 29.67
N GLY A 132 -25.84 7.80 28.64
CA GLY A 132 -24.72 6.88 28.41
C GLY A 132 -23.44 7.54 27.87
N GLY A 133 -23.57 8.76 27.33
CA GLY A 133 -22.51 9.49 26.62
C GLY A 133 -23.06 10.09 25.33
N GLU A 134 -22.84 11.38 25.12
CA GLU A 134 -23.21 12.08 23.87
C GLU A 134 -22.03 12.14 22.89
N ILE A 135 -20.85 12.53 23.40
CA ILE A 135 -19.63 12.60 22.60
C ILE A 135 -18.44 11.98 23.36
N ARG A 136 -17.66 11.18 22.64
CA ARG A 136 -16.48 10.46 23.14
C ARG A 136 -15.26 10.77 22.30
N GLY A 137 -14.09 10.81 22.93
CA GLY A 137 -12.80 10.90 22.24
C GLY A 137 -11.69 10.18 22.98
N GLN A 138 -10.89 9.39 22.28
CA GLN A 138 -9.73 8.71 22.87
C GLN A 138 -8.62 9.73 23.19
N VAL A 139 -7.88 9.50 24.28
CA VAL A 139 -6.68 10.28 24.64
C VAL A 139 -5.50 9.63 23.96
N MET A 140 -5.05 10.24 22.86
CA MET A 140 -4.00 9.68 22.01
C MET A 140 -2.76 10.57 22.04
N PRO A 141 -1.54 10.00 21.98
CA PRO A 141 -0.33 10.79 21.80
C PRO A 141 -0.43 11.70 20.58
N ALA A 142 0.22 12.86 20.62
CA ALA A 142 0.23 13.75 19.46
C ALA A 142 0.93 13.12 18.24
N ALA A 143 0.59 13.65 17.07
CA ALA A 143 1.19 13.29 15.79
C ALA A 143 2.71 13.51 15.79
N LEU A 144 3.41 12.72 14.98
CA LEU A 144 4.74 13.07 14.51
C LEU A 144 4.60 14.13 13.41
N ASP A 145 5.42 15.18 13.48
CA ASP A 145 5.40 16.24 12.47
C ASP A 145 6.04 15.77 11.14
N ASP A 146 7.04 14.90 11.24
CA ASP A 146 7.89 14.41 10.15
C ASP A 146 8.38 13.00 10.55
N PRO A 147 7.66 11.93 10.15
CA PRO A 147 7.97 10.58 10.57
C PRO A 147 9.31 10.06 10.02
N ILE A 148 9.68 10.41 8.77
CA ILE A 148 10.91 9.99 8.12
C ILE A 148 11.63 11.22 7.51
N PRO A 149 12.37 12.01 8.33
CA PRO A 149 12.97 13.28 7.88
C PRO A 149 14.03 13.22 6.78
N GLY A 150 14.42 12.01 6.37
CA GLY A 150 15.49 11.79 5.42
C GLY A 150 14.90 11.42 4.07
N GLY A 151 15.09 12.29 3.08
CA GLY A 151 14.55 12.02 1.75
C GLY A 151 15.22 10.86 1.02
N ILE A 152 14.55 10.38 -0.04
CA ILE A 152 15.00 9.23 -0.82
C ILE A 152 16.30 9.58 -1.55
N ALA A 153 17.33 8.75 -1.33
CA ALA A 153 18.62 8.95 -1.98
C ALA A 153 18.56 8.53 -3.45
N THR A 154 19.29 9.25 -4.31
CA THR A 154 19.50 8.83 -5.70
C THR A 154 20.44 7.62 -5.77
N GLY A 155 20.03 6.58 -6.48
CA GLY A 155 20.82 5.40 -6.77
C GLY A 155 21.90 5.63 -7.83
N SER A 156 22.75 4.62 -8.04
CA SER A 156 23.82 4.67 -9.06
C SER A 156 23.40 4.13 -10.43
N ILE A 157 22.28 3.41 -10.51
CA ILE A 157 21.80 2.78 -11.74
C ILE A 157 20.99 3.82 -12.52
N HIS A 158 21.49 4.27 -13.66
CA HIS A 158 20.79 5.20 -14.55
C HIS A 158 19.92 4.43 -15.53
N VAL A 159 18.65 4.84 -15.67
CA VAL A 159 17.72 4.20 -16.61
C VAL A 159 17.14 5.19 -17.60
N LYS A 160 16.87 4.66 -18.79
CA LYS A 160 16.14 5.32 -19.86
C LYS A 160 14.74 4.72 -19.95
N LEU A 161 13.75 5.59 -20.15
CA LEU A 161 12.38 5.19 -20.46
C LEU A 161 12.20 5.19 -21.99
N GLN A 162 12.10 4.01 -22.59
CA GLN A 162 11.96 3.84 -24.03
C GLN A 162 10.49 3.61 -24.41
N PRO A 163 9.85 4.48 -25.21
CA PRO A 163 8.46 4.25 -25.64
C PRO A 163 8.28 2.95 -26.42
N VAL A 164 7.28 2.16 -26.02
CA VAL A 164 6.87 0.92 -26.70
C VAL A 164 5.50 1.09 -27.33
N ALA A 165 4.53 1.63 -26.58
CA ALA A 165 3.20 1.91 -27.08
C ALA A 165 2.66 3.21 -26.49
N SER A 166 1.75 3.84 -27.21
CA SER A 166 1.06 5.08 -26.81
C SER A 166 -0.39 5.06 -27.26
N GLY A 167 -1.20 6.03 -26.83
CA GLY A 167 -2.62 6.10 -27.20
C GLY A 167 -3.50 5.11 -26.45
N LEU A 168 -3.09 4.74 -25.23
CA LEU A 168 -3.91 4.07 -24.22
C LEU A 168 -4.61 5.14 -23.35
N THR A 169 -5.53 4.76 -22.48
CA THR A 169 -6.23 5.72 -21.60
C THR A 169 -5.48 5.91 -20.28
N ALA A 170 -5.51 4.89 -19.43
CA ALA A 170 -4.86 4.81 -18.12
C ALA A 170 -4.38 3.35 -17.90
N PRO A 171 -3.28 2.94 -18.57
CA PRO A 171 -2.74 1.60 -18.41
C PRO A 171 -2.20 1.42 -16.98
N ASN A 172 -2.64 0.37 -16.27
CA ASN A 172 -2.37 0.23 -14.83
C ASN A 172 -1.78 -1.12 -14.41
N TRP A 173 -1.69 -2.11 -15.32
CA TRP A 173 -1.05 -3.39 -15.05
C TRP A 173 -0.63 -4.12 -16.32
N GLY A 174 0.53 -4.78 -16.30
CA GLY A 174 1.05 -5.55 -17.42
C GLY A 174 1.53 -6.92 -17.04
N THR A 175 1.21 -7.91 -17.87
CA THR A 175 1.68 -9.28 -17.69
C THR A 175 1.84 -9.99 -19.03
N THR A 176 2.35 -11.21 -19.00
CA THR A 176 2.44 -12.09 -20.17
C THR A 176 1.64 -13.37 -19.96
N ALA A 177 1.06 -13.87 -21.04
CA ALA A 177 0.47 -15.19 -21.03
C ALA A 177 1.58 -16.25 -21.01
N PRO A 178 1.48 -17.33 -20.19
CA PRO A 178 2.45 -18.41 -20.19
C PRO A 178 2.74 -18.93 -21.61
N GLY A 179 4.03 -18.91 -21.96
CA GLY A 179 4.54 -19.35 -23.26
C GLY A 179 4.31 -18.39 -24.44
N ASP A 180 3.94 -17.14 -24.15
CA ASP A 180 3.99 -16.03 -25.10
C ASP A 180 4.98 -14.96 -24.62
N ALA A 181 6.19 -15.00 -25.18
CA ALA A 181 7.23 -14.00 -24.90
C ALA A 181 7.20 -12.80 -25.86
N SER A 182 6.25 -12.75 -26.79
CA SER A 182 6.23 -11.78 -27.89
C SER A 182 5.28 -10.61 -27.64
N ARG A 183 4.32 -10.78 -26.74
CA ARG A 183 3.29 -9.79 -26.42
C ARG A 183 3.26 -9.48 -24.93
N LEU A 184 3.06 -8.21 -24.61
CA LEU A 184 2.66 -7.75 -23.28
C LEU A 184 1.14 -7.52 -23.28
N PHE A 185 0.44 -8.04 -22.29
CA PHE A 185 -0.99 -7.80 -22.08
C PHE A 185 -1.17 -6.72 -21.03
N VAL A 186 -1.80 -5.62 -21.42
CA VAL A 186 -1.90 -4.40 -20.62
C VAL A 186 -3.35 -4.08 -20.31
N VAL A 187 -3.65 -4.03 -19.01
CA VAL A 187 -4.92 -3.57 -18.46
C VAL A 187 -4.97 -2.06 -18.62
N ASP A 188 -6.01 -1.58 -19.30
CA ASP A 188 -6.36 -0.17 -19.42
C ASP A 188 -7.62 0.05 -18.57
N GLN A 189 -7.57 1.03 -17.64
CA GLN A 189 -8.61 1.21 -16.63
C GLN A 189 -10.01 1.43 -17.21
N ASP A 190 -10.08 1.94 -18.44
CA ASP A 190 -11.31 2.18 -19.20
C ASP A 190 -12.02 0.91 -19.70
N GLY A 191 -11.46 -0.27 -19.44
CA GLY A 191 -12.07 -1.57 -19.71
C GLY A 191 -11.45 -2.36 -20.85
N LYS A 192 -10.34 -1.89 -21.45
CA LYS A 192 -9.65 -2.63 -22.51
C LYS A 192 -8.48 -3.43 -21.95
N LEU A 193 -8.37 -4.68 -22.39
CA LEU A 193 -7.14 -5.45 -22.30
C LEU A 193 -6.43 -5.35 -23.66
N TRP A 194 -5.28 -4.67 -23.70
CA TRP A 194 -4.48 -4.56 -24.91
C TRP A 194 -3.47 -5.70 -24.99
N ALA A 195 -3.38 -6.38 -26.14
CA ALA A 195 -2.21 -7.18 -26.48
C ALA A 195 -1.25 -6.33 -27.32
N ILE A 196 -0.06 -6.04 -26.78
CA ILE A 196 0.97 -5.19 -27.37
C ILE A 196 2.12 -6.06 -27.84
N ARG A 197 2.42 -6.07 -29.13
CA ARG A 197 3.57 -6.78 -29.68
C ARG A 197 4.86 -6.02 -29.35
N LEU A 198 5.79 -6.71 -28.70
CA LEU A 198 7.02 -6.07 -28.18
C LEU A 198 8.03 -5.68 -29.26
N SER A 199 7.94 -6.26 -30.46
CA SER A 199 8.87 -5.98 -31.57
C SER A 199 8.63 -4.64 -32.27
N ASP A 200 7.38 -4.18 -32.33
CA ASP A 200 6.96 -3.01 -33.11
C ASP A 200 5.98 -2.09 -32.37
N GLY A 201 5.57 -2.45 -31.15
CA GLY A 201 4.61 -1.67 -30.35
C GLY A 201 3.17 -1.74 -30.84
N ALA A 202 2.86 -2.56 -31.85
CA ALA A 202 1.51 -2.68 -32.37
C ALA A 202 0.58 -3.26 -31.30
N LYS A 203 -0.51 -2.54 -31.00
CA LYS A 203 -1.53 -2.94 -30.03
C LYS A 203 -2.84 -3.35 -30.68
N ARG A 204 -3.49 -4.37 -30.13
CA ARG A 204 -4.83 -4.83 -30.49
C ARG A 204 -5.67 -5.07 -29.24
N VAL A 205 -6.98 -4.87 -29.31
CA VAL A 205 -7.88 -5.22 -28.20
C VAL A 205 -7.96 -6.75 -28.11
N PHE A 206 -7.65 -7.29 -26.94
CA PHE A 206 -7.70 -8.72 -26.62
C PHE A 206 -8.97 -9.09 -25.85
N LEU A 207 -9.47 -8.17 -25.03
CA LEU A 207 -10.76 -8.24 -24.33
C LEU A 207 -11.27 -6.82 -24.11
N ASP A 208 -12.59 -6.62 -24.19
CA ASP A 208 -13.25 -5.37 -23.85
C ASP A 208 -14.35 -5.64 -22.82
N VAL A 209 -14.12 -5.17 -21.59
CA VAL A 209 -15.06 -5.24 -20.46
C VAL A 209 -15.70 -3.90 -20.14
N SER A 210 -15.48 -2.85 -20.96
CA SER A 210 -15.98 -1.50 -20.69
C SER A 210 -17.49 -1.43 -20.45
N GLY A 211 -18.26 -2.30 -21.13
CA GLY A 211 -19.70 -2.42 -20.95
C GLY A 211 -20.17 -3.05 -19.62
N LEU A 212 -19.24 -3.62 -18.83
CA LEU A 212 -19.53 -4.21 -17.51
C LEU A 212 -19.26 -3.24 -16.36
N LEU A 213 -18.44 -2.22 -16.60
CA LEU A 213 -17.94 -1.33 -15.56
C LEU A 213 -19.04 -0.38 -15.05
N VAL A 214 -18.87 0.08 -13.82
CA VAL A 214 -19.53 1.33 -13.40
C VAL A 214 -19.09 2.50 -14.29
N PRO A 215 -19.91 3.55 -14.44
CA PRO A 215 -19.45 4.79 -15.07
C PRO A 215 -18.24 5.35 -14.33
N LEU A 216 -17.12 5.50 -15.06
CA LEU A 216 -15.88 6.03 -14.50
C LEU A 216 -15.96 7.55 -14.29
N GLY A 217 -15.11 8.03 -13.37
CA GLY A 217 -15.08 9.40 -12.88
C GLY A 217 -15.95 9.52 -11.62
N ALA A 218 -15.35 9.33 -10.45
CA ALA A 218 -16.05 9.29 -9.17
C ALA A 218 -16.78 10.61 -8.86
N PHE A 219 -16.31 11.71 -9.44
CA PHE A 219 -16.88 13.05 -9.32
C PHE A 219 -17.46 13.57 -10.65
N GLY A 220 -17.75 12.65 -11.58
CA GLY A 220 -18.25 12.92 -12.92
C GLY A 220 -17.21 12.67 -14.03
N PRO A 221 -17.60 12.71 -15.31
CA PRO A 221 -16.70 12.43 -16.42
C PRO A 221 -15.46 13.34 -16.44
N GLY A 222 -14.29 12.77 -16.69
CA GLY A 222 -13.02 13.51 -16.69
C GLY A 222 -12.43 13.78 -15.31
N THR A 223 -12.86 13.05 -14.29
CA THR A 223 -12.32 13.15 -12.92
C THR A 223 -11.61 11.87 -12.51
N PHE A 224 -10.91 11.92 -11.37
CA PHE A 224 -10.27 10.77 -10.75
C PHE A 224 -11.27 9.65 -10.44
N ASP A 225 -10.80 8.41 -10.53
CA ASP A 225 -11.52 7.21 -10.11
C ASP A 225 -10.51 6.09 -9.90
N GLU A 226 -10.70 5.28 -8.87
CA GLU A 226 -9.93 4.05 -8.66
C GLU A 226 -10.68 2.81 -9.16
N ARG A 227 -11.96 2.97 -9.54
CA ARG A 227 -12.76 1.87 -10.10
C ARG A 227 -12.39 1.65 -11.55
N GLY A 228 -12.71 0.47 -12.04
CA GLY A 228 -12.65 0.16 -13.47
C GLY A 228 -12.14 -1.25 -13.71
N PHE A 229 -11.33 -1.40 -14.75
CA PHE A 229 -10.61 -2.66 -15.00
C PHE A 229 -9.22 -2.58 -14.37
N LEU A 230 -8.96 -3.39 -13.34
CA LEU A 230 -7.80 -3.21 -12.46
C LEU A 230 -6.80 -4.35 -12.49
N GLY A 231 -7.20 -5.55 -12.90
CA GLY A 231 -6.32 -6.72 -12.83
C GLY A 231 -6.64 -7.79 -13.85
N VAL A 232 -5.58 -8.47 -14.29
CA VAL A 232 -5.66 -9.65 -15.13
C VAL A 232 -4.59 -10.66 -14.72
N ALA A 233 -4.94 -11.94 -14.70
CA ALA A 233 -4.00 -13.04 -14.52
C ALA A 233 -4.31 -14.17 -15.51
N PHE A 234 -3.30 -14.64 -16.24
CA PHE A 234 -3.43 -15.83 -17.06
C PHE A 234 -3.22 -17.08 -16.20
N HIS A 235 -4.04 -18.12 -16.43
CA HIS A 235 -3.85 -19.39 -15.75
C HIS A 235 -2.46 -19.98 -16.07
N PRO A 236 -1.73 -20.60 -15.13
CA PRO A 236 -0.39 -21.16 -15.39
C PRO A 236 -0.35 -22.15 -16.56
N ASN A 237 -1.44 -22.91 -16.72
CA ASN A 237 -1.67 -23.84 -17.84
C ASN A 237 -2.35 -23.21 -19.08
N TYR A 238 -2.29 -21.88 -19.25
CA TYR A 238 -2.99 -21.13 -20.30
C TYR A 238 -2.85 -21.73 -21.71
N GLN A 239 -1.66 -22.19 -22.09
CA GLN A 239 -1.45 -22.81 -23.42
C GLN A 239 -2.33 -24.04 -23.66
N SER A 240 -2.78 -24.71 -22.61
CA SER A 240 -3.61 -25.92 -22.70
C SER A 240 -5.09 -25.68 -22.44
N ASN A 241 -5.44 -24.68 -21.62
CA ASN A 241 -6.82 -24.46 -21.18
C ASN A 241 -7.42 -23.11 -21.63
N GLY A 242 -6.62 -22.19 -22.18
CA GLY A 242 -7.08 -20.89 -22.65
C GLY A 242 -7.62 -19.96 -21.56
N LEU A 243 -7.40 -20.25 -20.27
CA LEU A 243 -8.05 -19.53 -19.17
C LEU A 243 -7.30 -18.29 -18.71
N LEU A 244 -8.04 -17.23 -18.43
CA LEU A 244 -7.58 -16.02 -17.76
C LEU A 244 -8.66 -15.48 -16.81
N TYR A 245 -8.25 -14.63 -15.88
CA TYR A 245 -9.11 -14.08 -14.83
C TYR A 245 -8.97 -12.57 -14.78
N THR A 246 -10.06 -11.85 -14.56
CA THR A 246 -10.09 -10.38 -14.49
C THR A 246 -10.71 -9.88 -13.20
N TYR A 247 -10.24 -8.73 -12.72
CA TYR A 247 -10.86 -7.94 -11.67
C TYR A 247 -11.53 -6.70 -12.26
N THR A 248 -12.83 -6.51 -12.00
CA THR A 248 -13.58 -5.36 -12.52
C THR A 248 -14.50 -4.75 -11.47
N SER A 249 -14.59 -3.42 -11.45
CA SER A 249 -15.59 -2.68 -10.67
C SER A 249 -16.90 -2.58 -11.44
N GLN A 250 -17.91 -3.38 -11.05
CA GLN A 250 -19.21 -3.46 -11.72
C GLN A 250 -20.34 -2.84 -10.88
N PRO A 251 -21.47 -2.44 -11.48
CA PRO A 251 -22.68 -2.08 -10.74
C PRO A 251 -23.19 -3.25 -9.87
N LEU A 252 -24.04 -2.94 -8.88
CA LEU A 252 -24.70 -3.95 -8.04
C LEU A 252 -25.69 -4.78 -8.86
N SER A 253 -25.20 -5.85 -9.51
CA SER A 253 -25.96 -6.63 -10.50
C SER A 253 -26.31 -8.05 -10.05
N GLY A 254 -25.85 -8.47 -8.89
CA GLY A 254 -26.08 -9.81 -8.32
C GLY A 254 -25.82 -9.83 -6.82
N PRO A 255 -26.14 -10.95 -6.14
CA PRO A 255 -25.79 -11.12 -4.74
C PRO A 255 -24.27 -11.05 -4.57
N ALA A 256 -23.81 -10.35 -3.54
CA ALA A 256 -22.43 -10.40 -3.11
C ALA A 256 -22.17 -11.67 -2.31
N ASP A 257 -20.98 -12.25 -2.50
CA ASP A 257 -20.44 -13.32 -1.66
C ASP A 257 -19.95 -12.75 -0.33
N PHE A 258 -19.43 -11.53 -0.34
CA PHE A 258 -18.96 -10.80 0.85
C PHE A 258 -19.47 -9.35 0.85
N SER A 259 -19.91 -8.87 2.00
CA SER A 259 -20.38 -7.50 2.18
C SER A 259 -20.19 -7.06 3.63
N THR A 260 -19.64 -5.86 3.81
CA THR A 260 -19.51 -5.20 5.11
C THR A 260 -20.59 -4.14 5.32
N MET A 261 -21.49 -3.96 4.35
CA MET A 261 -22.50 -2.91 4.39
C MET A 261 -23.52 -3.11 5.51
N PRO A 262 -23.86 -2.05 6.28
CA PRO A 262 -24.94 -2.12 7.23
C PRO A 262 -26.27 -2.51 6.58
N ILE A 263 -27.12 -3.23 7.32
CA ILE A 263 -28.42 -3.70 6.82
C ILE A 263 -29.24 -2.53 6.26
N GLY A 264 -29.66 -2.67 4.99
CA GLY A 264 -30.48 -1.67 4.30
C GLY A 264 -29.70 -0.55 3.63
N GLN A 265 -28.37 -0.57 3.69
CA GLN A 265 -27.48 0.30 2.92
C GLN A 265 -26.95 -0.43 1.69
N ASN A 266 -26.64 0.32 0.63
CA ASN A 266 -26.04 -0.22 -0.58
C ASN A 266 -24.56 0.13 -0.63
N ALA A 267 -23.76 -0.82 -1.12
CA ALA A 267 -22.36 -0.58 -1.49
C ALA A 267 -22.26 0.42 -2.65
N ASN A 268 -21.06 0.96 -2.88
CA ASN A 268 -20.79 1.83 -4.02
C ASN A 268 -20.82 1.05 -5.34
N HIS A 269 -20.15 -0.10 -5.34
CA HIS A 269 -20.02 -0.98 -6.49
C HIS A 269 -19.67 -2.40 -6.02
N GLN A 270 -19.48 -3.32 -6.97
CA GLN A 270 -18.98 -4.67 -6.69
C GLN A 270 -17.63 -4.88 -7.37
N ALA A 271 -16.65 -5.37 -6.61
CA ALA A 271 -15.48 -6.03 -7.15
C ALA A 271 -15.89 -7.41 -7.68
N VAL A 272 -15.66 -7.66 -8.98
CA VAL A 272 -16.09 -8.90 -9.64
C VAL A 272 -14.91 -9.61 -10.29
N ILE A 273 -14.65 -10.83 -9.83
CA ILE A 273 -13.59 -11.70 -10.34
C ILE A 273 -14.23 -12.67 -11.31
N THR A 274 -13.79 -12.62 -12.57
CA THR A 274 -14.40 -13.37 -13.67
C THR A 274 -13.36 -14.21 -14.39
N GLU A 275 -13.64 -15.49 -14.58
CA GLU A 275 -12.90 -16.37 -15.49
C GLU A 275 -13.40 -16.18 -16.92
N TRP A 276 -12.46 -16.21 -17.86
CA TRP A 276 -12.68 -16.10 -19.29
C TRP A 276 -11.89 -17.17 -20.04
N HIS A 277 -12.29 -17.42 -21.29
CA HIS A 277 -11.68 -18.41 -22.16
C HIS A 277 -11.24 -17.81 -23.50
N VAL A 278 -10.04 -18.17 -23.92
CA VAL A 278 -9.49 -17.90 -25.26
C VAL A 278 -9.60 -19.20 -26.07
N PRO A 279 -10.36 -19.23 -27.17
CA PRO A 279 -10.66 -20.48 -27.89
C PRO A 279 -9.43 -21.23 -28.43
N ASP A 280 -8.40 -20.50 -28.83
CA ASP A 280 -7.15 -21.07 -29.35
C ASP A 280 -5.96 -20.24 -28.85
N PRO A 281 -5.40 -20.53 -27.67
CA PRO A 281 -4.29 -19.76 -27.10
C PRO A 281 -2.98 -19.86 -27.92
N GLY A 282 -2.88 -20.82 -28.84
CA GLY A 282 -1.72 -20.98 -29.73
C GLY A 282 -1.76 -20.08 -30.96
N ASP A 283 -2.95 -19.59 -31.34
CA ASP A 283 -3.12 -18.65 -32.44
C ASP A 283 -2.91 -17.20 -31.95
N PRO A 284 -1.89 -16.47 -32.46
CA PRO A 284 -1.62 -15.09 -32.05
C PRO A 284 -2.76 -14.12 -32.41
N ASP A 285 -3.69 -14.49 -33.29
CA ASP A 285 -4.86 -13.69 -33.66
C ASP A 285 -6.09 -14.01 -32.80
N SER A 286 -6.11 -15.13 -32.08
CA SER A 286 -7.18 -15.48 -31.15
C SER A 286 -7.30 -14.45 -30.03
N VAL A 287 -8.53 -14.17 -29.61
CA VAL A 287 -8.88 -13.22 -28.54
C VAL A 287 -9.85 -13.89 -27.59
N VAL A 288 -10.11 -13.26 -26.44
CA VAL A 288 -11.05 -13.78 -25.46
C VAL A 288 -12.45 -13.91 -26.07
N ASP A 289 -13.14 -15.03 -25.83
CA ASP A 289 -14.55 -15.18 -26.15
C ASP A 289 -15.38 -14.42 -25.10
N PRO A 290 -16.05 -13.30 -25.45
CA PRO A 290 -16.84 -12.53 -24.47
C PRO A 290 -18.05 -13.31 -23.93
N GLY A 291 -18.49 -14.38 -24.61
CA GLY A 291 -19.56 -15.26 -24.14
C GLY A 291 -19.13 -16.28 -23.08
N SER A 292 -17.82 -16.41 -22.81
CA SER A 292 -17.26 -17.43 -21.93
C SER A 292 -17.27 -17.07 -20.44
N ALA A 293 -17.71 -15.86 -20.08
CA ALA A 293 -17.62 -15.31 -18.73
C ALA A 293 -18.20 -16.26 -17.66
N ARG A 294 -17.39 -16.60 -16.65
CA ARG A 294 -17.81 -17.30 -15.43
C ARG A 294 -17.39 -16.48 -14.21
N VAL A 295 -18.37 -15.89 -13.53
CA VAL A 295 -18.12 -15.12 -12.29
C VAL A 295 -17.77 -16.10 -11.16
N LEU A 296 -16.64 -15.84 -10.50
CA LEU A 296 -16.15 -16.61 -9.35
C LEU A 296 -16.54 -15.95 -8.03
N LEU A 297 -16.33 -14.63 -7.93
CA LEU A 297 -16.53 -13.83 -6.72
C LEU A 297 -17.20 -12.50 -7.06
N ARG A 298 -18.11 -12.07 -6.19
CA ARG A 298 -18.65 -10.71 -6.09
C ARG A 298 -18.46 -10.21 -4.66
N ILE A 299 -17.74 -9.10 -4.50
CA ILE A 299 -17.52 -8.47 -3.19
C ILE A 299 -18.11 -7.07 -3.27
N ASP A 300 -18.96 -6.72 -2.30
CA ASP A 300 -19.49 -5.37 -2.17
C ASP A 300 -18.38 -4.43 -1.65
N GLU A 301 -18.15 -3.33 -2.36
CA GLU A 301 -17.16 -2.31 -2.01
C GLU A 301 -17.87 -1.07 -1.44
N PRO A 302 -17.66 -0.70 -0.16
CA PRO A 302 -18.37 0.39 0.50
C PRO A 302 -18.20 1.76 -0.16
N GLN A 303 -16.99 2.10 -0.62
CA GLN A 303 -16.70 3.35 -1.32
C GLN A 303 -16.09 3.11 -2.71
N PHE A 304 -15.70 4.19 -3.39
CA PHE A 304 -15.18 4.13 -4.76
C PHE A 304 -13.65 3.99 -4.82
N ASN A 305 -12.98 4.18 -3.68
CA ASN A 305 -11.54 4.13 -3.53
C ASN A 305 -11.13 2.93 -2.68
N HIS A 306 -9.83 2.63 -2.69
CA HIS A 306 -9.15 1.48 -2.10
C HIS A 306 -9.66 0.14 -2.65
N ASN A 307 -9.83 0.09 -3.97
CA ASN A 307 -10.33 -1.13 -4.64
C ASN A 307 -9.22 -2.16 -4.89
N ALA A 308 -7.95 -1.79 -4.66
CA ALA A 308 -6.75 -2.55 -5.02
C ALA A 308 -6.82 -3.19 -6.43
N GLY A 309 -7.16 -4.48 -6.50
CA GLY A 309 -7.58 -5.13 -7.73
C GLY A 309 -6.49 -5.86 -8.50
N CYS A 310 -5.32 -6.09 -7.90
CA CYS A 310 -4.27 -6.91 -8.50
C CYS A 310 -4.64 -8.41 -8.43
N LEU A 311 -4.30 -9.15 -9.49
CA LEU A 311 -4.45 -10.60 -9.60
C LEU A 311 -3.14 -11.20 -10.09
N ASN A 312 -2.65 -12.25 -9.43
CA ASN A 312 -1.57 -13.08 -9.97
C ASN A 312 -1.72 -14.53 -9.49
N PHE A 313 -1.15 -15.45 -10.27
CA PHE A 313 -0.94 -16.81 -9.80
C PHE A 313 0.34 -16.91 -9.00
N GLY A 314 0.26 -17.55 -7.84
CA GLY A 314 1.44 -17.91 -7.05
C GLY A 314 2.21 -19.08 -7.64
N PRO A 315 3.42 -19.36 -7.13
CA PRO A 315 4.22 -20.52 -7.54
C PRO A 315 3.54 -21.87 -7.19
N ASP A 316 2.53 -21.86 -6.34
CA ASP A 316 1.66 -22.98 -5.99
C ASP A 316 0.54 -23.24 -7.01
N GLY A 317 0.41 -22.40 -8.04
CA GLY A 317 -0.60 -22.52 -9.08
C GLY A 317 -2.00 -22.07 -8.66
N LEU A 318 -2.12 -21.31 -7.56
CA LEU A 318 -3.38 -20.77 -7.06
C LEU A 318 -3.50 -19.27 -7.35
N LEU A 319 -4.73 -18.77 -7.41
CA LEU A 319 -5.02 -17.37 -7.72
C LEU A 319 -5.01 -16.54 -6.44
N TYR A 320 -4.18 -15.49 -6.42
CA TYR A 320 -4.12 -14.50 -5.36
C TYR A 320 -4.84 -13.23 -5.81
N ILE A 321 -5.56 -12.59 -4.88
CA ILE A 321 -6.46 -11.46 -5.16
C ILE A 321 -6.24 -10.40 -4.08
N ALA A 322 -5.93 -9.17 -4.49
CA ALA A 322 -5.80 -8.05 -3.57
C ALA A 322 -7.10 -7.25 -3.46
N LEU A 323 -7.53 -6.98 -2.24
CA LEU A 323 -8.66 -6.12 -1.89
C LEU A 323 -8.20 -5.06 -0.90
N GLY A 324 -8.54 -3.80 -1.13
CA GLY A 324 -8.29 -2.77 -0.12
C GLY A 324 -9.39 -2.76 0.94
N ASP A 325 -9.27 -1.87 1.91
CA ASP A 325 -10.11 -1.79 3.11
C ASP A 325 -11.55 -1.31 2.83
N GLY A 326 -11.90 -1.04 1.57
CA GLY A 326 -13.23 -0.58 1.16
C GLY A 326 -13.37 0.94 0.98
N GLY A 327 -12.31 1.69 1.28
CA GLY A 327 -12.21 3.11 0.95
C GLY A 327 -12.44 4.07 2.12
N GLY A 328 -12.81 5.30 1.78
CA GLY A 328 -12.98 6.36 2.78
C GLY A 328 -11.64 6.75 3.43
N ALA A 329 -11.67 7.00 4.73
CA ALA A 329 -10.54 7.46 5.51
C ALA A 329 -10.52 6.75 6.88
N ASP A 330 -9.32 6.53 7.38
CA ASP A 330 -9.01 5.92 8.68
C ASP A 330 -9.60 4.51 8.90
N ASP A 331 -10.18 3.87 7.88
CA ASP A 331 -10.86 2.57 7.95
C ASP A 331 -11.88 2.51 9.09
N LYS A 332 -12.79 3.51 9.12
CA LYS A 332 -13.74 3.67 10.23
C LYS A 332 -15.02 4.37 9.84
N ASP A 333 -16.14 3.88 10.40
CA ASP A 333 -17.44 4.49 10.21
C ASP A 333 -17.54 5.90 10.86
N GLY A 334 -18.30 6.79 10.22
CA GLY A 334 -18.83 8.02 10.82
C GLY A 334 -18.17 9.34 10.38
N GLN A 335 -16.92 9.34 9.91
CA GLN A 335 -16.34 10.54 9.28
C GLN A 335 -17.04 10.83 7.95
N ASN A 336 -17.22 12.11 7.62
CA ASN A 336 -17.86 12.50 6.37
C ASN A 336 -16.86 12.44 5.21
N PHE A 337 -17.11 11.57 4.24
CA PHE A 337 -16.37 11.42 3.00
C PHE A 337 -17.28 11.73 1.82
N ILE A 338 -16.83 12.60 0.92
CA ILE A 338 -17.58 13.02 -0.29
C ILE A 338 -19.04 13.45 -0.04
N GLY A 339 -19.31 14.03 1.14
CA GLY A 339 -20.61 14.56 1.53
C GLY A 339 -21.57 13.54 2.14
N GLN A 340 -21.11 12.31 2.43
CA GLN A 340 -21.84 11.29 3.19
C GLN A 340 -20.95 10.69 4.29
N PRO A 341 -21.51 10.16 5.39
CA PRO A 341 -20.71 9.42 6.36
C PRO A 341 -20.14 8.13 5.76
N ILE A 342 -18.88 7.82 6.08
CA ILE A 342 -18.28 6.51 5.84
C ILE A 342 -19.06 5.47 6.63
N ILE A 343 -19.36 4.35 5.97
CA ILE A 343 -20.04 3.18 6.52
C ILE A 343 -19.40 1.92 5.93
N GLY A 344 -19.51 0.80 6.65
CA GLY A 344 -19.04 -0.50 6.16
C GLY A 344 -17.61 -0.85 6.57
N HIS A 345 -17.04 -0.13 7.53
CA HIS A 345 -15.74 -0.43 8.16
C HIS A 345 -15.90 -0.85 9.62
N GLY A 346 -17.06 -0.55 10.21
CA GLY A 346 -17.33 -0.80 11.61
C GLY A 346 -16.40 0.03 12.49
N CYS A 347 -16.10 -0.49 13.68
CA CYS A 347 -15.35 0.26 14.68
C CYS A 347 -13.85 -0.06 14.69
N ILE A 348 -13.49 -1.30 14.38
CA ILE A 348 -12.10 -1.78 14.38
C ILE A 348 -11.40 -1.66 13.02
N GLY A 349 -12.16 -1.34 11.95
CA GLY A 349 -11.67 -1.29 10.58
C GLY A 349 -11.68 -2.65 9.90
N ASN A 350 -11.89 -2.66 8.59
CA ASN A 350 -11.91 -3.86 7.78
C ASN A 350 -10.54 -4.56 7.75
N GLY A 351 -9.43 -3.81 7.64
CA GLY A 351 -8.09 -4.40 7.59
C GLY A 351 -7.71 -5.16 8.87
N ALA A 352 -8.30 -4.79 10.02
CA ALA A 352 -8.08 -5.47 11.29
C ALA A 352 -9.16 -6.54 11.60
N ASP A 353 -10.18 -6.69 10.76
CA ASP A 353 -11.33 -7.58 10.97
C ASP A 353 -11.33 -8.77 10.01
N ASN A 354 -10.83 -9.91 10.48
CA ASN A 354 -10.77 -11.13 9.70
C ASN A 354 -12.12 -11.83 9.46
N THR A 355 -13.24 -11.22 9.87
CA THR A 355 -14.59 -11.73 9.59
C THR A 355 -15.15 -11.26 8.24
N ASN A 356 -14.44 -10.36 7.55
CA ASN A 356 -14.71 -9.96 6.18
C ASN A 356 -13.44 -10.16 5.31
N VAL A 357 -13.41 -9.63 4.08
CA VAL A 357 -12.32 -9.87 3.10
C VAL A 357 -11.67 -8.58 2.58
N LEU A 358 -12.05 -7.42 3.13
CA LEU A 358 -11.52 -6.12 2.72
C LEU A 358 -10.25 -5.81 3.54
N GLY A 359 -9.23 -5.27 2.88
CA GLY A 359 -7.91 -5.04 3.47
C GLY A 359 -7.03 -6.30 3.49
N ASP A 360 -7.24 -7.21 2.54
CA ASP A 360 -6.68 -8.55 2.52
C ASP A 360 -6.05 -8.95 1.18
N ILE A 361 -5.14 -9.93 1.24
CA ILE A 361 -4.78 -10.78 0.11
C ILE A 361 -5.53 -12.11 0.26
N LEU A 362 -6.39 -12.44 -0.70
CA LEU A 362 -7.07 -13.73 -0.78
C LEU A 362 -6.25 -14.74 -1.59
N ARG A 363 -6.48 -16.04 -1.36
CA ARG A 363 -5.90 -17.14 -2.12
C ARG A 363 -6.93 -18.24 -2.36
N ILE A 364 -7.25 -18.48 -3.63
CA ILE A 364 -8.29 -19.44 -4.05
C ILE A 364 -7.79 -20.40 -5.14
N ASP A 365 -8.45 -21.55 -5.26
CA ASP A 365 -8.34 -22.43 -6.42
C ASP A 365 -9.48 -22.11 -7.40
N PRO A 366 -9.24 -21.41 -8.52
CA PRO A 366 -10.31 -21.05 -9.45
C PRO A 366 -10.96 -22.26 -10.16
N LEU A 367 -10.33 -23.44 -10.14
CA LEU A 367 -10.86 -24.66 -10.74
C LEU A 367 -11.64 -25.55 -9.75
N GLY A 368 -11.52 -25.27 -8.45
CA GLY A 368 -12.24 -25.98 -7.39
C GLY A 368 -13.70 -25.54 -7.26
N ASN A 369 -14.40 -26.10 -6.26
CA ASN A 369 -15.83 -25.82 -6.05
C ASN A 369 -16.31 -26.00 -4.59
N ASN A 370 -15.40 -26.02 -3.60
CA ASN A 370 -15.75 -26.19 -2.19
C ASN A 370 -15.96 -24.88 -1.42
N SER A 371 -15.87 -23.72 -2.08
CA SER A 371 -16.33 -22.43 -1.56
C SER A 371 -17.83 -22.43 -1.22
N THR A 372 -18.26 -21.46 -0.42
CA THR A 372 -19.67 -21.31 -0.03
C THR A 372 -20.61 -21.12 -1.22
N ASN A 373 -20.16 -20.40 -2.26
CA ASN A 373 -20.95 -20.18 -3.48
C ASN A 373 -20.80 -21.30 -4.52
N GLY A 374 -19.86 -22.24 -4.33
CA GLY A 374 -19.62 -23.38 -5.19
C GLY A 374 -18.88 -23.07 -6.51
N GLN A 375 -18.39 -21.84 -6.70
CA GLN A 375 -17.83 -21.38 -7.98
C GLN A 375 -16.31 -21.50 -8.09
N TYR A 376 -15.64 -21.61 -6.94
CA TYR A 376 -14.19 -21.80 -6.81
C TYR A 376 -13.88 -22.69 -5.60
N GLY A 377 -12.62 -23.05 -5.43
CA GLY A 377 -12.11 -23.85 -4.34
C GLY A 377 -11.36 -23.06 -3.28
N ILE A 378 -11.45 -23.56 -2.05
CA ILE A 378 -10.69 -23.09 -0.89
C ILE A 378 -9.52 -24.04 -0.68
N PRO A 379 -8.27 -23.58 -0.82
CA PRO A 379 -7.10 -24.38 -0.49
C PRO A 379 -7.13 -24.80 0.98
N ALA A 380 -7.04 -26.11 1.23
CA ALA A 380 -7.16 -26.67 2.59
C ALA A 380 -6.07 -26.19 3.56
N ASP A 381 -4.97 -25.63 3.03
CA ASP A 381 -3.89 -25.09 3.82
C ASP A 381 -4.02 -23.59 4.08
N ASN A 382 -5.02 -22.87 3.58
CA ASN A 382 -5.21 -21.44 3.91
C ASN A 382 -5.25 -21.21 5.44
N PRO A 383 -4.69 -20.10 5.93
CA PRO A 383 -4.41 -19.88 7.36
C PRO A 383 -5.64 -19.86 8.26
N PHE A 384 -6.81 -19.49 7.72
CA PHE A 384 -8.05 -19.36 8.50
C PHE A 384 -9.00 -20.55 8.34
N VAL A 385 -8.66 -21.54 7.50
CA VAL A 385 -9.45 -22.76 7.33
C VAL A 385 -9.56 -23.54 8.65
N ASN A 386 -10.79 -23.78 9.10
CA ASN A 386 -11.14 -24.34 10.43
C ASN A 386 -10.75 -23.46 11.63
N GLY A 387 -10.43 -22.18 11.41
CA GLY A 387 -10.08 -21.20 12.41
C GLY A 387 -11.12 -20.08 12.54
N PRO A 388 -10.85 -19.06 13.38
CA PRO A 388 -11.61 -17.82 13.38
C PRO A 388 -11.18 -16.96 12.20
N GLY A 389 -12.07 -16.72 11.24
CA GLY A 389 -11.85 -15.84 10.10
C GLY A 389 -12.49 -16.37 8.82
N VAL A 390 -12.32 -15.65 7.73
CA VAL A 390 -12.79 -16.05 6.40
C VAL A 390 -11.75 -16.98 5.73
N ASP A 391 -12.20 -18.12 5.22
CA ASP A 391 -11.36 -19.22 4.72
C ASP A 391 -10.49 -18.83 3.50
N GLU A 392 -10.92 -17.82 2.74
CA GLU A 392 -10.28 -17.28 1.54
C GLU A 392 -9.02 -16.46 1.85
N ILE A 393 -8.91 -15.88 3.05
CA ILE A 393 -7.83 -14.96 3.42
C ILE A 393 -6.49 -15.70 3.49
N TYR A 394 -5.49 -15.17 2.79
CA TYR A 394 -4.10 -15.60 2.87
C TYR A 394 -3.27 -14.70 3.81
N ALA A 395 -3.50 -13.40 3.79
CA ALA A 395 -2.88 -12.40 4.65
C ALA A 395 -3.82 -11.19 4.79
N MET A 396 -3.71 -10.47 5.91
CA MET A 396 -4.63 -9.39 6.27
C MET A 396 -3.94 -8.13 6.78
N GLY A 397 -4.69 -7.05 6.99
CA GLY A 397 -4.18 -5.81 7.60
C GLY A 397 -3.46 -4.90 6.63
N PHE A 398 -3.96 -4.84 5.40
CA PHE A 398 -3.55 -3.87 4.40
C PHE A 398 -4.58 -2.76 4.27
N ARG A 399 -4.14 -1.58 3.80
CA ARG A 399 -5.05 -0.47 3.49
C ARG A 399 -5.54 -0.54 2.05
N ASN A 400 -4.61 -0.48 1.11
CA ASN A 400 -4.87 -0.56 -0.32
C ASN A 400 -3.67 -1.22 -1.01
N PRO A 401 -3.60 -2.57 -1.00
CA PRO A 401 -2.51 -3.34 -1.61
C PRO A 401 -2.62 -3.33 -3.14
N PHE A 402 -2.46 -2.15 -3.75
CA PHE A 402 -2.85 -1.84 -5.12
C PHE A 402 -2.15 -2.73 -6.15
N ARG A 403 -0.87 -3.07 -5.90
CA ARG A 403 -0.07 -3.94 -6.77
C ARG A 403 0.80 -4.90 -5.98
N PHE A 404 0.80 -6.14 -6.43
CA PHE A 404 1.71 -7.16 -5.93
C PHE A 404 2.28 -8.01 -7.06
N SER A 405 3.41 -8.64 -6.81
CA SER A 405 3.98 -9.64 -7.71
C SER A 405 4.76 -10.69 -6.94
N PHE A 406 4.86 -11.87 -7.53
CA PHE A 406 5.76 -12.91 -7.05
C PHE A 406 7.12 -12.75 -7.70
N ASP A 407 8.18 -12.84 -6.91
CA ASP A 407 9.51 -13.04 -7.45
C ASP A 407 9.62 -14.43 -8.06
N SER A 408 9.76 -14.51 -9.39
CA SER A 408 9.79 -15.77 -10.14
C SER A 408 10.95 -16.70 -9.76
N ALA A 409 12.00 -16.19 -9.11
CA ALA A 409 13.14 -17.00 -8.67
C ALA A 409 12.98 -17.60 -7.27
N THR A 410 12.32 -16.90 -6.35
CA THR A 410 12.24 -17.27 -4.92
C THR A 410 10.84 -17.69 -4.49
N GLY A 411 9.80 -17.17 -5.16
CA GLY A 411 8.41 -17.31 -4.77
C GLY A 411 7.95 -16.30 -3.71
N ASP A 412 8.80 -15.34 -3.33
CA ASP A 412 8.43 -14.28 -2.37
C ASP A 412 7.36 -13.36 -2.98
N LEU A 413 6.33 -13.03 -2.18
CA LEU A 413 5.22 -12.16 -2.57
C LEU A 413 5.51 -10.72 -2.15
N TYR A 414 5.83 -9.83 -3.08
CA TYR A 414 6.01 -8.41 -2.81
C TYR A 414 4.71 -7.66 -3.02
N VAL A 415 4.35 -6.78 -2.09
CA VAL A 415 3.14 -5.93 -2.15
C VAL A 415 3.53 -4.48 -1.91
N GLY A 416 3.10 -3.58 -2.79
CA GLY A 416 3.04 -2.15 -2.46
C GLY A 416 1.68 -1.84 -1.86
N ASP A 417 1.67 -1.37 -0.61
CA ASP A 417 0.45 -1.01 0.12
C ASP A 417 0.40 0.50 0.33
N VAL A 418 -0.67 1.13 -0.15
CA VAL A 418 -0.80 2.59 -0.16
C VAL A 418 -1.22 3.10 1.21
N GLY A 419 -0.41 4.00 1.76
CA GLY A 419 -0.61 4.69 3.03
C GLY A 419 -1.83 5.61 3.08
N GLN A 420 -2.24 6.01 4.28
CA GLN A 420 -3.36 6.94 4.46
C GLN A 420 -2.93 8.39 4.31
N ASN A 421 -2.04 8.84 5.16
CA ASN A 421 -1.66 10.26 5.25
C ASN A 421 -0.15 10.46 5.38
N ASP A 422 0.56 9.48 5.94
CA ASP A 422 1.91 9.69 6.44
C ASP A 422 2.93 8.73 5.81
N ILE A 423 2.61 7.45 5.59
CA ILE A 423 3.62 6.43 5.22
C ILE A 423 3.16 5.48 4.11
N GLU A 424 3.98 5.38 3.08
CA GLU A 424 3.89 4.41 2.00
C GLU A 424 4.73 3.16 2.27
N GLU A 425 4.27 1.99 1.82
CA GLU A 425 4.85 0.71 2.23
C GLU A 425 5.19 -0.26 1.10
N ILE A 426 6.34 -0.94 1.24
CA ILE A 426 6.65 -2.19 0.53
C ILE A 426 6.75 -3.35 1.52
N ASN A 427 5.92 -4.36 1.31
CA ASN A 427 5.79 -5.55 2.14
C ASN A 427 6.28 -6.80 1.41
N VAL A 428 6.87 -7.76 2.15
CA VAL A 428 7.07 -9.14 1.69
C VAL A 428 6.12 -10.03 2.47
N VAL A 429 5.11 -10.55 1.77
CA VAL A 429 3.94 -11.14 2.39
C VAL A 429 4.12 -12.62 2.70
N VAL A 430 3.94 -12.95 3.98
CA VAL A 430 3.89 -14.32 4.49
C VAL A 430 2.45 -14.75 4.78
N LYS A 431 2.22 -16.05 4.64
CA LYS A 431 0.95 -16.72 4.94
C LYS A 431 0.50 -16.49 6.39
N GLY A 432 -0.73 -16.02 6.57
CA GLY A 432 -1.33 -15.69 7.86
C GLY A 432 -0.77 -14.42 8.51
N GLY A 433 0.05 -13.65 7.79
CA GLY A 433 0.59 -12.39 8.28
C GLY A 433 -0.49 -11.32 8.45
N HIS A 434 -0.28 -10.43 9.42
CA HIS A 434 -1.12 -9.26 9.68
C HIS A 434 -0.25 -8.00 9.57
N TYR A 435 -0.50 -7.14 8.59
CA TYR A 435 0.36 -5.98 8.24
C TYR A 435 -0.04 -4.69 8.97
N GLY A 436 -0.93 -4.81 9.94
CA GLY A 436 -1.14 -3.80 10.97
C GLY A 436 -2.20 -2.76 10.67
N TRP A 437 -2.66 -2.54 9.44
CA TRP A 437 -3.74 -1.59 9.18
C TRP A 437 -5.04 -2.00 9.90
N ASN A 438 -5.78 -1.10 10.56
CA ASN A 438 -5.55 0.35 10.77
C ASN A 438 -4.91 0.69 12.13
N HIS A 439 -4.22 -0.26 12.77
CA HIS A 439 -3.44 -0.02 13.98
C HIS A 439 -2.05 0.56 13.72
N LYS A 440 -1.54 0.34 12.51
CA LYS A 440 -0.24 0.82 12.03
C LYS A 440 -0.38 1.43 10.64
N GLU A 441 0.54 2.35 10.37
CA GLU A 441 0.84 2.88 9.05
C GLU A 441 2.38 2.95 8.99
N GLY A 442 2.96 2.10 8.14
CA GLY A 442 4.34 1.65 8.20
C GLY A 442 4.73 1.02 9.53
N SER A 443 5.94 1.34 9.99
CA SER A 443 6.43 0.91 11.30
C SER A 443 5.80 1.66 12.48
N PHE A 444 5.01 2.71 12.24
CA PHE A 444 4.45 3.58 13.28
C PHE A 444 3.07 3.12 13.72
N PHE A 445 2.59 3.64 14.86
CA PHE A 445 1.22 3.42 15.30
C PHE A 445 0.31 4.44 14.64
N PHE A 446 -0.83 3.98 14.11
CA PHE A 446 -1.83 4.85 13.51
C PHE A 446 -2.89 5.27 14.53
N VAL A 447 -3.33 6.53 14.43
CA VAL A 447 -4.37 7.11 15.27
C VAL A 447 -5.51 7.63 14.38
N PRO A 448 -6.66 6.91 14.32
CA PRO A 448 -7.91 7.47 13.82
C PRO A 448 -8.33 8.66 14.66
N ASN A 449 -8.59 9.80 14.03
CA ASN A 449 -8.71 11.10 14.73
C ASN A 449 -10.15 11.64 14.77
N GLY A 450 -11.11 10.74 15.00
CA GLY A 450 -12.54 11.06 14.97
C GLY A 450 -12.96 11.53 13.59
N LYS A 451 -13.51 12.75 13.49
CA LYS A 451 -13.86 13.36 12.20
C LYS A 451 -12.72 14.16 11.55
N LEU A 452 -11.55 14.25 12.18
CA LEU A 452 -10.35 14.90 11.60
C LEU A 452 -9.48 13.85 10.89
N ALA A 453 -8.43 14.31 10.20
CA ALA A 453 -7.48 13.40 9.56
C ALA A 453 -6.72 12.58 10.62
N GLY A 454 -6.63 11.26 10.41
CA GLY A 454 -5.75 10.37 11.15
C GLY A 454 -4.28 10.73 10.98
N TYR A 455 -3.42 10.18 11.83
CA TYR A 455 -1.98 10.46 11.83
C TYR A 455 -1.17 9.35 12.50
N VAL A 456 0.14 9.34 12.29
CA VAL A 456 1.07 8.42 12.94
C VAL A 456 1.73 8.95 14.22
N THR A 457 2.10 8.03 15.10
CA THR A 457 2.90 8.30 16.30
C THR A 457 3.94 7.19 16.57
N ASP A 458 5.10 7.54 17.13
CA ASP A 458 6.12 6.59 17.60
C ASP A 458 5.83 6.08 19.03
N ARG A 459 4.81 6.63 19.68
CA ARG A 459 4.45 6.29 21.05
C ARG A 459 3.71 4.96 21.07
N PRO A 460 4.19 3.97 21.86
CA PRO A 460 3.56 2.66 21.91
C PRO A 460 2.08 2.72 22.28
N LEU A 461 1.22 2.21 21.40
CA LEU A 461 -0.20 2.03 21.65
C LEU A 461 -0.53 0.57 21.98
N SER A 462 -1.67 0.35 22.66
CA SER A 462 -2.18 -0.99 22.91
C SER A 462 -2.85 -1.56 21.65
N VAL A 463 -2.06 -2.27 20.84
CA VAL A 463 -2.50 -2.93 19.59
C VAL A 463 -2.35 -4.46 19.70
N PRO A 464 -2.96 -5.25 18.81
CA PRO A 464 -2.72 -6.70 18.74
C PRO A 464 -1.23 -7.03 18.59
N GLY A 465 -0.80 -8.14 19.17
CA GLY A 465 0.58 -8.63 18.98
C GLY A 465 0.74 -9.35 17.65
N GLY A 466 1.98 -9.40 17.14
CA GLY A 466 2.31 -10.16 15.93
C GLY A 466 2.08 -9.42 14.61
N LEU A 467 1.86 -8.11 14.67
CA LEU A 467 1.83 -7.25 13.47
C LEU A 467 3.21 -7.25 12.81
N ILE A 468 3.22 -7.24 11.48
CA ILE A 468 4.42 -7.31 10.65
C ILE A 468 4.65 -5.93 10.03
N ASP A 469 5.86 -5.39 10.22
CA ASP A 469 6.28 -4.11 9.66
C ASP A 469 6.73 -4.28 8.20
N PRO A 470 6.64 -3.23 7.37
CA PRO A 470 7.11 -3.29 5.99
C PRO A 470 8.61 -3.47 5.90
N ILE A 471 9.07 -4.05 4.79
CA ILE A 471 10.50 -4.25 4.54
C ILE A 471 11.20 -2.96 4.08
N ALA A 472 10.41 -2.00 3.57
CA ALA A 472 10.82 -0.66 3.19
C ALA A 472 9.60 0.27 3.25
N GLN A 473 9.82 1.53 3.62
CA GLN A 473 8.78 2.54 3.76
C GLN A 473 9.37 3.93 3.52
N TYR A 474 8.53 4.89 3.14
CA TYR A 474 8.86 6.30 2.99
C TYR A 474 7.63 7.15 3.31
N ASP A 475 7.81 8.41 3.67
CA ASP A 475 6.70 9.30 4.03
C ASP A 475 6.20 10.16 2.87
N HIS A 476 5.06 10.80 3.09
CA HIS A 476 4.32 11.53 2.05
C HIS A 476 4.93 12.90 1.70
N ASP A 477 6.09 13.28 2.26
CA ASP A 477 6.88 14.37 1.69
C ASP A 477 7.65 13.94 0.41
N GLU A 478 7.73 12.63 0.17
CA GLU A 478 8.33 12.01 -1.02
C GLU A 478 7.28 11.63 -2.10
N GLY A 479 5.98 11.61 -1.80
CA GLY A 479 4.95 11.11 -2.72
C GLY A 479 3.50 11.12 -2.19
N ILE A 480 2.57 10.57 -2.98
CA ILE A 480 1.13 10.48 -2.64
C ILE A 480 0.64 9.02 -2.49
N SER A 481 1.15 8.11 -3.33
CA SER A 481 0.69 6.73 -3.42
C SER A 481 1.73 5.82 -4.08
N VAL A 482 2.21 4.84 -3.32
CA VAL A 482 3.12 3.82 -3.85
C VAL A 482 2.45 2.96 -4.92
N ILE A 483 3.19 2.73 -6.00
CA ILE A 483 2.81 1.82 -7.08
C ILE A 483 3.75 0.63 -7.04
N GLY A 484 3.27 -0.49 -6.49
CA GLY A 484 4.01 -1.75 -6.46
C GLY A 484 4.38 -2.25 -7.86
N GLY A 485 5.54 -2.90 -7.98
CA GLY A 485 6.08 -3.40 -9.24
C GLY A 485 6.59 -4.83 -9.13
N PHE A 486 7.84 -5.06 -9.56
CA PHE A 486 8.39 -6.41 -9.78
C PHE A 486 9.83 -6.51 -9.33
N VAL A 487 10.24 -7.71 -8.91
CA VAL A 487 11.66 -8.06 -8.85
C VAL A 487 12.20 -8.17 -10.28
N TYR A 488 13.24 -7.41 -10.60
CA TYR A 488 13.84 -7.43 -11.93
C TYR A 488 14.57 -8.74 -12.17
N ARG A 489 14.13 -9.49 -13.19
CA ARG A 489 14.71 -10.78 -13.61
C ARG A 489 15.17 -10.78 -15.06
N GLY A 490 15.12 -9.62 -15.70
CA GLY A 490 15.61 -9.39 -17.06
C GLY A 490 17.13 -9.44 -17.16
N ASN A 491 17.61 -9.42 -18.41
CA ASN A 491 19.02 -9.55 -18.72
C ASN A 491 19.71 -8.22 -19.07
N ARG A 492 18.96 -7.21 -19.50
CA ARG A 492 19.51 -5.93 -19.99
C ARG A 492 20.17 -5.08 -18.93
N ILE A 493 19.62 -5.07 -17.72
CA ILE A 493 20.08 -4.22 -16.62
C ILE A 493 20.73 -5.11 -15.57
N ALA A 494 21.93 -5.60 -15.87
CA ALA A 494 22.62 -6.57 -15.00
C ALA A 494 22.73 -6.12 -13.52
N PRO A 495 23.06 -4.85 -13.19
CA PRO A 495 23.13 -4.37 -11.80
C PRO A 495 21.79 -4.38 -11.04
N LEU A 496 20.67 -4.45 -11.77
CA LEU A 496 19.32 -4.42 -11.20
C LEU A 496 18.76 -5.82 -10.90
N ARG A 497 19.40 -6.89 -11.39
CA ARG A 497 18.90 -8.25 -11.21
C ARG A 497 18.70 -8.60 -9.74
N GLY A 498 17.50 -9.06 -9.40
CA GLY A 498 17.10 -9.42 -8.05
C GLY A 498 16.70 -8.24 -7.16
N ARG A 499 16.70 -7.01 -7.67
CA ARG A 499 16.17 -5.85 -6.95
C ARG A 499 14.70 -5.64 -7.28
N TYR A 500 13.91 -5.30 -6.28
CA TYR A 500 12.50 -4.92 -6.47
C TYR A 500 12.41 -3.50 -7.02
N VAL A 501 11.68 -3.33 -8.12
CA VAL A 501 11.45 -2.06 -8.80
C VAL A 501 9.99 -1.67 -8.62
N PHE A 502 9.75 -0.44 -8.21
CA PHE A 502 8.44 0.12 -7.93
C PHE A 502 8.46 1.62 -8.21
N GLY A 503 7.37 2.33 -7.95
CA GLY A 503 7.34 3.76 -8.15
C GLY A 503 6.32 4.46 -7.28
N GLU A 504 6.20 5.75 -7.52
CA GLU A 504 5.29 6.67 -6.89
C GLU A 504 4.38 7.27 -7.95
N PHE A 505 3.08 7.30 -7.69
CA PHE A 505 2.08 7.83 -8.61
C PHE A 505 2.47 9.23 -9.08
N ALA A 506 2.74 10.13 -8.14
CA ALA A 506 3.25 11.48 -8.37
C ALA A 506 3.72 12.14 -7.07
N VAL A 507 4.66 13.09 -7.15
CA VAL A 507 5.12 13.89 -6.00
C VAL A 507 3.97 14.73 -5.43
N GLN A 508 3.20 15.35 -6.31
CA GLN A 508 1.95 16.03 -6.01
C GLN A 508 0.92 15.62 -7.06
N PHE A 509 -0.32 16.12 -7.01
CA PHE A 509 -1.30 15.89 -8.08
C PHE A 509 -0.95 16.70 -9.37
N ASP A 510 0.32 16.68 -9.79
CA ASP A 510 0.94 17.43 -10.87
C ASP A 510 1.50 16.56 -12.01
N ASN A 511 1.30 15.24 -11.95
CA ASN A 511 1.73 14.23 -12.92
C ASN A 511 3.25 14.06 -13.01
N ASP A 512 3.98 14.19 -11.89
CA ASP A 512 5.40 13.88 -11.83
C ASP A 512 5.68 12.65 -10.96
N GLY A 513 5.50 11.46 -11.53
CA GLY A 513 5.82 10.19 -10.89
C GLY A 513 7.32 10.00 -10.65
N ARG A 514 7.66 9.13 -9.70
CA ARG A 514 9.05 8.79 -9.38
C ARG A 514 9.29 7.29 -9.48
N LEU A 515 10.49 6.90 -9.87
CA LEU A 515 10.85 5.50 -10.10
C LEU A 515 11.91 5.07 -9.09
N PHE A 516 11.65 3.96 -8.41
CA PHE A 516 12.47 3.49 -7.31
C PHE A 516 12.91 2.03 -7.48
N HIS A 517 14.01 1.68 -6.82
CA HIS A 517 14.37 0.29 -6.58
C HIS A 517 14.87 0.06 -5.15
N LEU A 518 14.78 -1.18 -4.69
CA LEU A 518 15.41 -1.60 -3.45
C LEU A 518 16.91 -1.85 -3.64
N GLY A 519 17.68 -1.15 -2.82
CA GLY A 519 19.12 -1.27 -2.59
C GLY A 519 19.46 -2.43 -1.65
N ASP A 520 20.72 -2.51 -1.28
CA ASP A 520 21.17 -3.48 -0.27
C ASP A 520 20.57 -3.12 1.09
N GLY A 521 20.11 -4.12 1.85
CA GLY A 521 19.41 -3.88 3.12
C GLY A 521 18.05 -3.18 2.96
N ASN A 522 17.41 -3.30 1.78
CA ASN A 522 16.12 -2.72 1.44
C ASN A 522 16.07 -1.18 1.46
N GLN A 523 17.21 -0.51 1.31
CA GLN A 523 17.22 0.95 1.14
C GLN A 523 16.43 1.33 -0.12
N ILE A 524 15.53 2.30 -0.03
CA ILE A 524 14.85 2.84 -1.21
C ILE A 524 15.82 3.79 -1.94
N LEU A 525 15.99 3.58 -3.24
CA LEU A 525 16.84 4.38 -4.10
C LEU A 525 16.07 4.84 -5.33
N GLU A 526 16.14 6.14 -5.61
CA GLU A 526 15.56 6.73 -6.82
C GLU A 526 16.47 6.55 -8.01
N PHE A 527 15.88 6.13 -9.14
CA PHE A 527 16.61 6.02 -10.39
C PHE A 527 16.93 7.41 -10.95
N PRO A 528 18.21 7.75 -11.17
CA PRO A 528 18.53 8.84 -12.07
C PRO A 528 18.11 8.49 -13.51
N LEU A 529 17.43 9.42 -14.17
CA LEU A 529 16.93 9.22 -15.52
C LEU A 529 17.91 9.72 -16.59
N VAL A 530 17.99 8.96 -17.66
CA VAL A 530 18.77 9.29 -18.85
C VAL A 530 17.94 10.17 -19.77
N ASP A 531 18.54 11.25 -20.28
CA ASP A 531 17.96 12.22 -21.24
C ASP A 531 16.79 13.08 -20.70
N GLN A 532 16.39 12.90 -19.43
CA GLN A 532 15.37 13.72 -18.75
C GLN A 532 15.64 13.81 -17.25
N ALA A 533 15.15 14.85 -16.58
CA ALA A 533 15.37 15.07 -15.14
C ALA A 533 14.35 14.35 -14.25
N VAL A 534 13.13 14.19 -14.73
CA VAL A 534 11.99 13.60 -14.01
C VAL A 534 11.17 12.74 -14.96
N VAL A 535 10.22 11.94 -14.46
CA VAL A 535 9.36 11.10 -15.31
C VAL A 535 8.39 11.96 -16.13
N GLY A 536 7.80 12.99 -15.51
CA GLY A 536 6.86 13.91 -16.17
C GLY A 536 5.55 13.26 -16.63
N LEU A 537 5.18 12.12 -16.01
CA LEU A 537 3.91 11.42 -16.16
C LEU A 537 3.47 10.87 -14.79
N SER A 538 2.15 10.73 -14.59
CA SER A 538 1.64 9.94 -13.47
C SER A 538 1.91 8.46 -13.72
N ILE A 539 2.60 7.81 -12.79
CA ILE A 539 2.84 6.36 -12.85
C ILE A 539 1.57 5.66 -12.38
N LEU A 540 1.05 4.76 -13.21
CA LEU A 540 -0.22 4.06 -12.96
C LEU A 540 -0.03 2.56 -12.73
N GLY A 541 1.13 2.03 -13.10
CA GLY A 541 1.42 0.61 -12.94
C GLY A 541 2.72 0.19 -13.62
N PHE A 542 2.99 -1.10 -13.48
CA PHE A 542 4.13 -1.77 -14.08
C PHE A 542 3.68 -3.00 -14.87
N GLY A 543 4.57 -3.48 -15.73
CA GLY A 543 4.47 -4.82 -16.30
C GLY A 543 5.82 -5.49 -16.43
N GLN A 544 5.81 -6.82 -16.47
CA GLN A 544 6.97 -7.65 -16.73
C GLN A 544 6.70 -8.54 -17.95
N ASP A 545 7.66 -8.61 -18.89
CA ASP A 545 7.57 -9.55 -20.01
C ASP A 545 8.12 -10.95 -19.67
N GLY A 546 7.93 -11.90 -20.59
CA GLY A 546 8.38 -13.28 -20.43
C GLY A 546 9.91 -13.46 -20.39
N LYS A 547 10.68 -12.39 -20.65
CA LYS A 547 12.14 -12.35 -20.48
C LYS A 547 12.55 -11.69 -19.15
N GLY A 548 11.60 -11.23 -18.35
CA GLY A 548 11.84 -10.55 -17.08
C GLY A 548 12.12 -9.05 -17.20
N GLU A 549 12.01 -8.48 -18.41
CA GLU A 549 12.19 -7.04 -18.63
C GLU A 549 10.96 -6.27 -18.14
N LEU A 550 11.20 -5.05 -17.64
CA LEU A 550 10.15 -4.25 -17.00
C LEU A 550 9.69 -3.09 -17.86
N TYR A 551 8.41 -2.78 -17.70
CA TYR A 551 7.69 -1.74 -18.42
C TYR A 551 6.95 -0.86 -17.42
N LEU A 552 7.10 0.44 -17.56
CA LEU A 552 6.35 1.46 -16.85
C LEU A 552 5.06 1.79 -17.63
N MET A 553 3.96 1.92 -16.90
CA MET A 553 2.68 2.35 -17.44
C MET A 553 2.30 3.68 -16.81
N ALA A 554 1.97 4.64 -17.65
CA ALA A 554 1.80 6.01 -17.20
C ALA A 554 0.87 6.78 -18.13
N ASN A 555 0.34 7.90 -17.65
CA ASN A 555 -0.31 8.89 -18.52
C ASN A 555 -0.02 10.32 -18.03
N SER A 556 -0.41 11.32 -18.82
CA SER A 556 -0.12 12.71 -18.51
C SER A 556 -1.22 13.41 -17.70
N THR A 557 -2.18 12.67 -17.14
CA THR A 557 -3.39 13.26 -16.54
C THR A 557 -3.77 12.67 -15.19
N GLY A 558 -3.24 11.51 -14.82
CA GLY A 558 -3.56 10.79 -13.58
C GLY A 558 -5.00 10.26 -13.51
N ILE A 559 -5.76 10.29 -14.60
CA ILE A 559 -7.19 9.94 -14.62
C ILE A 559 -7.53 8.95 -15.74
N PRO A 560 -8.62 8.15 -15.60
CA PRO A 560 -9.03 7.16 -16.60
C PRO A 560 -9.78 7.76 -17.80
N PHE A 561 -9.25 8.84 -18.37
CA PHE A 561 -9.86 9.54 -19.51
C PHE A 561 -8.83 10.00 -20.53
N GLY A 562 -9.28 10.11 -21.79
CA GLY A 562 -8.45 10.56 -22.90
C GLY A 562 -7.66 9.42 -23.53
N ASN A 563 -6.49 9.74 -24.08
CA ASN A 563 -5.64 8.79 -24.80
C ASN A 563 -4.14 9.08 -24.62
N THR A 564 -3.77 9.65 -23.47
CA THR A 564 -2.39 10.04 -23.14
C THR A 564 -1.58 8.91 -22.52
N GLY A 565 -2.20 7.75 -22.30
CA GLY A 565 -1.57 6.56 -21.75
C GLY A 565 -0.48 5.99 -22.65
N VAL A 566 0.62 5.59 -22.01
CA VAL A 566 1.82 5.05 -22.64
C VAL A 566 2.32 3.82 -21.90
N VAL A 567 3.08 3.00 -22.62
CA VAL A 567 3.89 1.90 -22.09
C VAL A 567 5.34 2.17 -22.47
N LEU A 568 6.20 2.27 -21.47
CA LEU A 568 7.62 2.61 -21.61
C LEU A 568 8.46 1.45 -21.09
N ARG A 569 9.40 0.91 -21.86
CA ARG A 569 10.38 -0.06 -21.36
C ARG A 569 11.39 0.67 -20.47
N ILE A 570 11.69 0.09 -19.31
CA ILE A 570 12.81 0.51 -18.47
C ILE A 570 14.07 -0.19 -18.99
N THR A 571 15.06 0.57 -19.45
CA THR A 571 16.28 0.05 -20.08
C THR A 571 17.48 0.93 -19.79
N LEU A 572 18.69 0.52 -20.15
CA LEU A 572 19.89 1.36 -20.11
C LEU A 572 20.02 2.22 -21.39
N ARG A 573 20.91 3.23 -21.34
CA ARG A 573 21.38 3.91 -22.56
C ARG A 573 22.07 2.86 -23.46
N ALA A 574 21.91 2.98 -24.78
CA ALA A 574 22.59 2.07 -25.69
C ALA A 574 24.12 2.16 -25.50
N GLY A 575 24.76 1.03 -25.21
CA GLY A 575 26.19 0.93 -24.93
C GLY A 575 26.60 1.07 -23.45
N ASP A 576 25.69 1.50 -22.57
CA ASP A 576 25.89 1.57 -21.12
C ASP A 576 25.55 0.20 -20.53
N LEU A 577 26.56 -0.57 -20.16
CA LEU A 577 26.45 -1.96 -19.71
C LEU A 577 26.55 -2.09 -18.18
N ASP A 578 27.18 -1.13 -17.49
CA ASP A 578 27.25 -1.10 -16.03
C ASP A 578 26.18 -0.20 -15.39
N GLY A 579 25.40 0.51 -16.20
CA GLY A 579 24.30 1.35 -15.75
C GLY A 579 24.76 2.62 -15.05
N ASP A 580 26.00 3.07 -15.22
CA ASP A 580 26.49 4.31 -14.60
C ASP A 580 26.03 5.59 -15.33
N GLY A 581 25.30 5.43 -16.44
CA GLY A 581 24.76 6.51 -17.27
C GLY A 581 25.71 6.94 -18.40
N CYS A 582 26.98 6.50 -18.34
CA CYS A 582 28.01 6.79 -19.31
C CYS A 582 28.20 5.62 -20.28
N VAL A 583 28.85 5.90 -21.42
CA VAL A 583 29.36 4.85 -22.32
C VAL A 583 30.86 5.05 -22.45
N GLY A 584 31.66 4.18 -21.86
CA GLY A 584 33.09 4.39 -21.71
C GLY A 584 33.93 3.12 -21.62
N GLN A 585 35.09 3.27 -20.95
CA GLN A 585 36.06 2.18 -20.85
C GLN A 585 35.56 1.01 -19.99
N SER A 586 34.71 1.29 -19.00
CA SER A 586 34.10 0.27 -18.16
C SER A 586 33.21 -0.65 -19.00
N ASP A 587 32.30 -0.06 -19.78
CA ASP A 587 31.42 -0.79 -20.70
C ASP A 587 32.18 -1.58 -21.75
N LEU A 588 33.19 -0.96 -22.36
CA LEU A 588 34.04 -1.66 -23.31
C LEU A 588 34.74 -2.87 -22.66
N GLY A 589 35.17 -2.73 -21.41
CA GLY A 589 35.72 -3.83 -20.62
C GLY A 589 34.72 -4.96 -20.40
N ILE A 590 33.47 -4.64 -20.06
CA ILE A 590 32.38 -5.60 -19.86
C ILE A 590 32.08 -6.34 -21.16
N LEU A 591 31.88 -5.60 -22.26
CA LEU A 591 31.60 -6.18 -23.58
C LEU A 591 32.73 -7.11 -24.03
N LEU A 592 33.99 -6.66 -23.91
CA LEU A 592 35.14 -7.48 -24.30
C LEU A 592 35.30 -8.74 -23.43
N ALA A 593 34.91 -8.68 -22.16
CA ALA A 593 34.91 -9.84 -21.27
C ALA A 593 33.83 -10.87 -21.65
N ALA A 594 32.73 -10.42 -22.25
CA ALA A 594 31.62 -11.25 -22.71
C ALA A 594 31.67 -11.59 -24.21
N PHE A 595 32.71 -11.17 -24.94
CA PHE A 595 32.81 -11.35 -26.38
C PHE A 595 32.83 -12.85 -26.78
N ASN A 596 32.03 -13.21 -27.79
CA ASN A 596 31.65 -14.58 -28.17
C ASN A 596 30.96 -15.38 -27.05
N SER A 597 30.23 -14.71 -26.15
CA SER A 597 29.35 -15.35 -25.17
C SER A 597 27.89 -15.17 -25.54
N THR A 598 27.00 -15.90 -24.85
CA THR A 598 25.55 -15.72 -24.93
C THR A 598 25.01 -15.03 -23.67
N SER A 599 25.85 -14.31 -22.94
CA SER A 599 25.50 -13.77 -21.63
C SER A 599 26.18 -12.42 -21.34
N GLY A 600 25.37 -11.37 -21.30
CA GLY A 600 25.81 -10.01 -20.98
C GLY A 600 26.55 -9.36 -22.15
N GLY A 601 26.35 -8.06 -22.36
CA GLY A 601 26.97 -7.36 -23.50
C GLY A 601 26.26 -7.51 -24.85
N ASP A 602 25.21 -8.34 -24.92
CA ASP A 602 24.27 -8.47 -26.05
C ASP A 602 23.37 -7.22 -26.11
N LEU A 603 23.80 -6.24 -26.89
CA LEU A 603 23.20 -4.92 -27.06
C LEU A 603 22.17 -4.88 -28.20
N ASP A 604 22.23 -5.79 -29.17
CA ASP A 604 21.25 -5.90 -30.27
C ASP A 604 20.18 -7.00 -30.10
N GLU A 605 20.33 -7.82 -29.06
CA GLU A 605 19.41 -8.87 -28.61
C GLU A 605 19.25 -10.05 -29.58
N ASP A 606 20.27 -10.32 -30.39
CA ASP A 606 20.28 -11.50 -31.24
C ASP A 606 20.64 -12.80 -30.50
N GLY A 607 21.12 -12.68 -29.26
CA GLY A 607 21.43 -13.77 -28.34
C GLY A 607 22.91 -14.08 -28.20
N ASP A 608 23.78 -13.37 -28.90
CA ASP A 608 25.23 -13.42 -28.74
C ASP A 608 25.84 -12.05 -28.46
N THR A 609 27.10 -12.04 -28.02
CA THR A 609 27.87 -10.81 -27.79
C THR A 609 29.04 -10.80 -28.74
N ASP A 610 28.95 -10.01 -29.79
CA ASP A 610 29.82 -10.11 -30.95
C ASP A 610 30.26 -8.74 -31.51
N GLN A 611 30.69 -8.73 -32.77
CA GLN A 611 31.17 -7.52 -33.43
C GLN A 611 30.06 -6.45 -33.61
N SER A 612 28.81 -6.86 -33.74
CA SER A 612 27.64 -6.00 -33.87
C SER A 612 27.44 -5.18 -32.59
N ASP A 613 27.52 -5.82 -31.42
CA ASP A 613 27.44 -5.16 -30.12
C ASP A 613 28.59 -4.18 -29.90
N LEU A 614 29.81 -4.59 -30.24
CA LEU A 614 30.96 -3.69 -30.19
C LEU A 614 30.73 -2.46 -31.08
N GLY A 615 30.10 -2.64 -32.24
CA GLY A 615 29.68 -1.56 -33.11
C GLY A 615 28.71 -0.58 -32.44
N ILE A 616 27.69 -1.10 -31.74
CA ILE A 616 26.72 -0.30 -30.98
C ILE A 616 27.41 0.47 -29.86
N LEU A 617 28.25 -0.19 -29.07
CA LEU A 617 28.98 0.46 -27.98
C LEU A 617 29.88 1.57 -28.52
N LEU A 618 30.68 1.30 -29.55
CA LEU A 618 31.60 2.29 -30.13
C LEU A 618 30.86 3.47 -30.77
N ALA A 619 29.67 3.25 -31.33
CA ALA A 619 28.83 4.32 -31.86
C ALA A 619 28.34 5.29 -30.77
N ASN A 620 28.26 4.84 -29.52
CA ASN A 620 27.81 5.63 -28.37
C ASN A 620 28.96 6.02 -27.43
N PHE A 621 30.20 5.62 -27.70
CA PHE A 621 31.34 5.83 -26.82
C PHE A 621 31.59 7.31 -26.52
N GLY A 622 31.72 7.66 -25.24
CA GLY A 622 31.86 9.02 -24.72
C GLY A 622 30.53 9.75 -24.46
N ALA A 623 29.39 9.08 -24.64
CA ALA A 623 28.09 9.66 -24.29
C ALA A 623 27.83 9.64 -22.77
N GLY A 624 26.99 10.57 -22.31
CA GLY A 624 26.21 10.39 -21.08
C GLY A 624 26.84 10.81 -19.75
N CYS A 625 28.03 11.41 -19.70
CA CYS A 625 28.58 11.84 -18.40
C CYS A 625 27.81 13.04 -17.81
N PRO A 626 27.19 12.91 -16.61
CA PRO A 626 26.65 14.05 -15.87
C PRO A 626 27.74 15.04 -15.40
#